data_AF-A0A3D8HZX6-F1
#
_entry.id   AF-A0A3D8HZX6-F1
#
_cell.length_a   1.000
_cell.length_b   1.000
_cell.length_c   1.000
_cell.angle_alpha   90.00
_cell.angle_beta   90.00
_cell.angle_gamma   90.00
#
_symmetry.space_group_name_H-M   'P 1'
#
loop_
_entity.id
_entity.type
_entity.pdbx_description
1 polymer ?
#
loop_
_entity_poly.entity_id
_entity_poly.type
_entity_poly.pdbx_seq_one_letter_code
_entity_poly.pdbx_strand_id
1 'polypeptide(L)'
;MVQLGGGQQHKIDIIDRIYISRKKSPRRYLSNEKEIIEILEKQFNFKVLYMEDYSLCKKINIMQNAKVVMSIEGTSLINGLFMNAKDSKLIALRSFDMTEHIFIISSMFKNIEFLPIVCDIKNKIGDSAFWVESDLYLDKDYLIKKLKEYEIEPIN
;
A
#
# COMPACT_ATOMS: atom_id res chain seq x y z
N MET A 1 -25.28 -23.04 -25.27
CA MET A 1 -24.11 -23.68 -24.65
C MET A 1 -22.89 -22.88 -25.06
N VAL A 2 -22.31 -22.10 -24.15
CA VAL A 2 -21.01 -21.46 -24.40
C VAL A 2 -19.96 -22.46 -23.93
N GLN A 3 -19.15 -22.97 -24.86
CA GLN A 3 -18.00 -23.81 -24.53
C GLN A 3 -16.98 -22.95 -23.79
N LEU A 4 -16.72 -23.29 -22.52
CA LEU A 4 -15.59 -22.77 -21.77
C LEU A 4 -14.34 -23.53 -22.24
N GLY A 5 -13.47 -22.81 -22.96
CA GLY A 5 -12.17 -23.30 -23.40
C GLY A 5 -11.26 -23.60 -22.20
N GLY A 6 -10.49 -24.69 -22.31
CA GLY A 6 -9.50 -25.10 -21.33
C GLY A 6 -8.43 -24.02 -21.14
N GLY A 7 -8.40 -23.42 -19.94
CA GLY A 7 -7.31 -22.57 -19.49
C GLY A 7 -6.32 -23.39 -18.69
N GLN A 8 -5.04 -23.31 -19.07
CA GLN A 8 -3.93 -23.87 -18.29
C GLN A 8 -4.03 -23.43 -16.83
N GLN A 9 -3.82 -24.37 -15.92
CA GLN A 9 -3.85 -24.14 -14.48
C GLN A 9 -2.59 -23.33 -14.09
N HIS A 10 -2.63 -22.02 -14.27
CA HIS A 10 -1.64 -21.13 -13.71
C HIS A 10 -1.79 -21.17 -12.19
N LYS A 11 -0.78 -21.74 -11.51
CA LYS A 11 -0.62 -21.60 -10.08
C LYS A 11 -0.55 -20.09 -9.80
N ILE A 12 -1.63 -19.52 -9.27
CA ILE A 12 -1.65 -18.11 -8.90
C ILE A 12 -0.77 -18.01 -7.67
N ASP A 13 0.40 -17.39 -7.80
CA ASP A 13 1.15 -16.94 -6.65
C ASP A 13 0.25 -15.97 -5.89
N ILE A 14 -0.29 -16.42 -4.75
CA ILE A 14 -1.13 -15.59 -3.91
C ILE A 14 -0.23 -14.51 -3.32
N ILE A 15 -0.47 -13.26 -3.72
CA ILE A 15 0.28 -12.12 -3.22
C ILE A 15 -0.40 -11.61 -1.95
N ASP A 16 0.08 -12.09 -0.80
CA ASP A 16 -0.51 -11.75 0.51
C ASP A 16 -0.19 -10.32 0.95
N ARG A 17 1.01 -9.81 0.65
CA ARG A 17 1.51 -8.50 1.11
C ARG A 17 1.99 -7.67 -0.07
N ILE A 18 1.42 -6.47 -0.23
CA ILE A 18 1.65 -5.61 -1.39
C ILE A 18 2.14 -4.24 -0.93
N TYR A 19 3.21 -3.77 -1.56
CA TYR A 19 3.58 -2.36 -1.54
C TYR A 19 3.24 -1.76 -2.90
N ILE A 20 2.37 -0.75 -2.92
CA ILE A 20 2.04 -0.04 -4.15
C ILE A 20 2.98 1.15 -4.26
N SER A 21 3.94 1.05 -5.18
CA SER A 21 4.86 2.14 -5.45
C SER A 21 4.16 3.28 -6.18
N ARG A 22 4.54 4.52 -5.83
CA ARG A 22 4.12 5.74 -6.53
C ARG A 22 5.20 6.28 -7.47
N LYS A 23 6.26 5.53 -7.76
CA LYS A 23 7.39 6.00 -8.59
C LYS A 23 6.98 6.45 -10.00
N LYS A 24 5.83 5.97 -10.51
CA LYS A 24 5.24 6.36 -11.80
C LYS A 24 4.15 7.46 -11.70
N SER A 25 3.78 7.86 -10.49
CA SER A 25 2.88 9.00 -10.27
C SER A 25 3.60 10.31 -10.62
N PRO A 26 2.89 11.43 -10.86
CA PRO A 26 3.52 12.71 -11.18
C PRO A 26 4.15 13.43 -9.97
N ARG A 27 3.75 13.07 -8.73
CA ARG A 27 4.16 13.75 -7.49
C ARG A 27 3.96 12.87 -6.26
N ARG A 28 4.58 13.31 -5.15
CA ARG A 28 4.53 12.70 -3.80
C ARG A 28 5.11 11.29 -3.80
N TYR A 29 6.42 11.23 -3.69
CA TYR A 29 7.19 9.99 -3.64
C TYR A 29 7.69 9.72 -2.23
N LEU A 30 8.19 8.49 -2.02
CA LEU A 30 8.97 8.17 -0.85
C LEU A 30 10.44 8.36 -1.22
N SER A 31 11.08 9.39 -0.67
CA SER A 31 12.42 9.81 -1.09
C SER A 31 13.52 8.77 -0.82
N ASN A 32 13.27 7.82 0.08
CA ASN A 32 14.11 6.66 0.37
C ASN A 32 13.44 5.33 -0.01
N GLU A 33 12.54 5.33 -1.01
CA GLU A 33 11.73 4.16 -1.40
C GLU A 33 12.56 2.89 -1.63
N LYS A 34 13.74 3.01 -2.25
CA LYS A 34 14.62 1.85 -2.52
C LYS A 34 14.96 1.08 -1.25
N GLU A 35 15.28 1.80 -0.17
CA GLU A 35 15.69 1.20 1.10
C GLU A 35 14.49 0.58 1.82
N ILE A 36 13.31 1.19 1.69
CA ILE A 36 12.06 0.69 2.23
C ILE A 36 11.61 -0.57 1.51
N ILE A 37 11.64 -0.58 0.17
CA ILE A 37 11.37 -1.75 -0.66
C ILE A 37 12.31 -2.90 -0.27
N GLU A 38 13.61 -2.63 -0.10
CA GLU A 38 14.57 -3.68 0.25
C GLU A 38 14.21 -4.37 1.58
N ILE A 39 13.79 -3.61 2.61
CA ILE A 39 13.32 -4.17 3.87
C ILE A 39 12.03 -4.96 3.66
N LEU A 40 11.04 -4.36 3.00
CA LEU A 40 9.72 -4.96 2.81
C LEU A 40 9.78 -6.27 2.02
N GLU A 41 10.57 -6.33 0.95
CA GLU A 41 10.74 -7.53 0.14
C GLU A 41 11.55 -8.60 0.88
N LYS A 42 12.73 -8.24 1.42
CA LYS A 42 13.66 -9.23 2.00
C LYS A 42 13.23 -9.74 3.36
N GLN A 43 12.63 -8.89 4.20
CA GLN A 43 12.30 -9.25 5.58
C GLN A 43 10.82 -9.55 5.75
N PHE A 44 9.92 -8.97 4.95
CA PHE A 44 8.48 -9.10 5.16
C PHE A 44 7.75 -9.73 3.97
N ASN A 45 8.46 -10.15 2.92
CA ASN A 45 7.91 -10.79 1.72
C ASN A 45 6.76 -9.98 1.07
N PHE A 46 6.89 -8.66 1.07
CA PHE A 46 6.03 -7.81 0.25
C PHE A 46 6.38 -7.98 -1.22
N LYS A 47 5.38 -7.82 -2.09
CA LYS A 47 5.58 -7.61 -3.53
C LYS A 47 5.38 -6.15 -3.86
N VAL A 48 6.32 -5.56 -4.59
CA VAL A 48 6.18 -4.20 -5.12
C VAL A 48 5.41 -4.23 -6.43
N LEU A 49 4.33 -3.45 -6.50
CA LEU A 49 3.50 -3.32 -7.68
C LEU A 49 3.36 -1.85 -8.10
N TYR A 50 3.21 -1.62 -9.40
CA TYR A 50 2.80 -0.35 -9.99
C TYR A 50 1.39 -0.53 -10.54
N MET A 51 0.39 0.05 -9.87
CA MET A 51 -1.01 -0.23 -10.22
C MET A 51 -1.38 0.27 -11.62
N GLU A 52 -0.68 1.26 -12.16
CA GLU A 52 -0.89 1.82 -13.49
C GLU A 52 -0.60 0.81 -14.62
N ASP A 53 0.18 -0.25 -14.35
CA ASP A 53 0.54 -1.28 -15.33
C ASP A 53 -0.56 -2.34 -15.53
N TYR A 54 -1.62 -2.30 -14.72
CA TYR A 54 -2.67 -3.32 -14.72
C TYR A 54 -4.02 -2.76 -15.20
N SER A 55 -4.80 -3.60 -15.89
CA SER A 55 -6.21 -3.29 -16.18
C SER A 55 -7.04 -3.25 -14.89
N LEU A 56 -8.19 -2.56 -14.91
CA LEU A 56 -9.08 -2.48 -13.74
C LEU A 56 -9.43 -3.86 -13.16
N CYS A 57 -9.86 -4.80 -14.00
CA CYS A 57 -10.18 -6.16 -13.57
C CYS A 57 -8.98 -6.84 -12.89
N LYS A 58 -7.77 -6.63 -13.41
CA LYS A 58 -6.56 -7.21 -12.80
C LYS A 58 -6.22 -6.55 -11.48
N LYS A 59 -6.37 -5.23 -11.33
CA LYS A 59 -6.20 -4.53 -10.04
C LYS A 59 -7.13 -5.09 -8.98
N ILE A 60 -8.43 -5.23 -9.31
CA ILE A 60 -9.44 -5.79 -8.40
C ILE A 60 -9.07 -7.21 -7.99
N ASN A 61 -8.74 -8.08 -8.96
CA ASN A 61 -8.35 -9.47 -8.67
C ASN A 61 -7.11 -9.58 -7.79
N ILE A 62 -6.12 -8.70 -7.97
CA ILE A 62 -4.94 -8.65 -7.10
C ILE A 62 -5.37 -8.28 -5.67
N MET A 63 -6.16 -7.22 -5.52
CA MET A 63 -6.56 -6.70 -4.21
C MET A 63 -7.45 -7.66 -3.43
N GLN A 64 -8.36 -8.37 -4.10
CA GLN A 64 -9.25 -9.35 -3.46
C GLN A 64 -8.50 -10.46 -2.72
N ASN A 65 -7.27 -10.77 -3.13
CA ASN A 65 -6.43 -11.80 -2.52
C ASN A 65 -5.39 -11.23 -1.53
N ALA A 66 -5.23 -9.91 -1.46
CA ALA A 66 -4.24 -9.29 -0.59
C ALA A 66 -4.73 -9.24 0.87
N LYS A 67 -3.82 -9.50 1.82
CA LYS A 67 -4.04 -9.36 3.27
C LYS A 67 -3.44 -8.08 3.82
N VAL A 68 -2.33 -7.61 3.26
CA VAL A 68 -1.70 -6.35 3.63
C VAL A 68 -1.43 -5.54 2.39
N VAL A 69 -1.91 -4.30 2.36
CA VAL A 69 -1.59 -3.33 1.31
C VAL A 69 -0.99 -2.10 1.96
N MET A 70 0.20 -1.72 1.52
CA MET A 70 0.88 -0.50 1.95
C MET A 70 1.10 0.42 0.76
N SER A 71 0.84 1.71 0.93
CA SER A 71 1.12 2.74 -0.07
C SER A 71 1.23 4.09 0.62
N ILE A 72 1.84 5.05 -0.06
CA ILE A 72 1.58 6.46 0.25
C ILE A 72 0.08 6.74 0.11
N GLU A 73 -0.46 7.47 1.07
CA GLU A 73 -1.86 7.85 1.15
C GLU A 73 -2.29 8.68 -0.07
N GLY A 74 -3.45 8.31 -0.62
CA GLY A 74 -4.02 8.89 -1.83
C GLY A 74 -4.61 7.83 -2.75
N THR A 75 -4.70 8.16 -4.03
CA THR A 75 -5.36 7.32 -5.06
C THR A 75 -4.80 5.90 -5.17
N SER A 76 -3.49 5.73 -4.98
CA SER A 76 -2.84 4.40 -5.03
C SER A 76 -3.32 3.50 -3.90
N LEU A 77 -3.48 4.05 -2.69
CA LEU A 77 -3.94 3.31 -1.50
C LEU A 77 -5.39 2.84 -1.64
N ILE A 78 -6.24 3.62 -2.32
CA ILE A 78 -7.67 3.30 -2.52
C ILE A 78 -7.90 1.99 -3.29
N ASN A 79 -6.92 1.47 -4.02
CA ASN A 79 -7.02 0.11 -4.59
C ASN A 79 -7.29 -0.95 -3.50
N GLY A 80 -6.76 -0.73 -2.29
CA GLY A 80 -6.97 -1.61 -1.14
C GLY A 80 -8.42 -1.72 -0.68
N LEU A 81 -9.34 -0.84 -1.12
CA LEU A 81 -10.76 -0.98 -0.81
C LEU A 81 -11.42 -2.21 -1.44
N PHE A 82 -10.76 -2.85 -2.42
CA PHE A 82 -11.19 -4.12 -2.99
C PHE A 82 -10.67 -5.35 -2.22
N MET A 83 -9.94 -5.16 -1.12
CA MET A 83 -9.50 -6.26 -0.27
C MET A 83 -10.67 -6.98 0.36
N ASN A 84 -10.64 -8.31 0.30
CA ASN A 84 -11.69 -9.17 0.82
C ASN A 84 -11.15 -10.31 1.71
N ALA A 85 -9.83 -10.36 1.92
CA ALA A 85 -9.25 -11.31 2.86
C ALA A 85 -9.70 -10.97 4.28
N LYS A 86 -9.81 -12.00 5.13
CA LYS A 86 -10.09 -11.82 6.55
C LYS A 86 -8.94 -11.05 7.21
N ASP A 87 -9.28 -10.13 8.12
CA ASP A 87 -8.32 -9.35 8.91
C ASP A 87 -7.34 -8.56 8.02
N SER A 88 -7.86 -7.95 6.95
CA SER A 88 -7.08 -7.18 5.98
C SER A 88 -6.53 -5.91 6.60
N LYS A 89 -5.27 -5.57 6.31
CA LYS A 89 -4.58 -4.38 6.83
C LYS A 89 -4.24 -3.43 5.69
N LEU A 90 -4.72 -2.20 5.77
CA LEU A 90 -4.45 -1.13 4.81
C LEU A 90 -3.57 -0.07 5.46
N ILE A 91 -2.29 -0.03 5.08
CA ILE A 91 -1.28 0.83 5.70
C ILE A 91 -1.07 2.09 4.85
N ALA A 92 -1.31 3.23 5.46
CA ALA A 92 -1.19 4.54 4.82
C ALA A 92 0.10 5.25 5.25
N LEU A 93 1.07 5.39 4.34
CA LEU A 93 2.21 6.28 4.56
C LEU A 93 1.76 7.73 4.29
N ARG A 94 1.78 8.57 5.31
CA ARG A 94 1.21 9.93 5.24
C ARG A 94 2.05 10.94 5.99
N SER A 95 1.94 12.23 5.68
CA SER A 95 2.47 13.26 6.58
C SER A 95 1.47 13.56 7.71
N PHE A 96 1.96 14.13 8.80
CA PHE A 96 1.13 14.57 9.92
C PHE A 96 0.07 15.59 9.49
N ASP A 97 0.43 16.52 8.59
CA ASP A 97 -0.45 17.61 8.15
C ASP A 97 -1.52 17.21 7.10
N MET A 98 -1.62 15.93 6.75
CA MET A 98 -2.67 15.44 5.84
C MET A 98 -4.04 15.49 6.52
N THR A 99 -5.09 15.67 5.72
CA THR A 99 -6.45 15.68 6.25
C THR A 99 -6.92 14.29 6.65
N GLU A 100 -7.79 14.24 7.66
CA GLU A 100 -8.24 12.97 8.26
C GLU A 100 -9.40 12.27 7.52
N HIS A 101 -9.79 12.78 6.34
CA HIS A 101 -10.96 12.27 5.61
C HIS A 101 -10.85 10.78 5.26
N ILE A 102 -9.63 10.29 5.03
CA ILE A 102 -9.37 8.89 4.69
C ILE A 102 -9.75 7.93 5.83
N PHE A 103 -9.81 8.41 7.08
CA PHE A 103 -10.17 7.58 8.24
C PHE A 103 -11.62 7.12 8.23
N ILE A 104 -12.46 7.66 7.32
CA ILE A 104 -13.79 7.11 7.06
C ILE A 104 -13.73 5.64 6.60
N ILE A 105 -12.60 5.19 6.05
CA ILE A 105 -12.41 3.77 5.70
C ILE A 105 -12.62 2.88 6.93
N SER A 106 -12.11 3.29 8.10
CA SER A 106 -12.24 2.54 9.35
C SER A 106 -13.70 2.34 9.79
N SER A 107 -14.61 3.24 9.42
CA SER A 107 -16.04 3.11 9.75
C SER A 107 -16.84 2.37 8.67
N MET A 108 -16.42 2.47 7.40
CA MET A 108 -17.13 1.90 6.26
C MET A 108 -16.77 0.43 6.00
N PHE A 109 -15.53 0.02 6.24
CA PHE A 109 -15.02 -1.30 5.84
C PHE A 109 -14.64 -2.13 7.07
N LYS A 110 -15.59 -2.92 7.58
CA LYS A 110 -15.38 -3.73 8.80
C LYS A 110 -14.30 -4.80 8.69
N ASN A 111 -13.97 -5.24 7.47
CA ASN A 111 -12.95 -6.25 7.22
C ASN A 111 -11.56 -5.66 6.96
N ILE A 112 -11.44 -4.33 6.88
CA ILE A 112 -10.20 -3.61 6.57
C ILE A 112 -9.83 -2.76 7.78
N GLU A 113 -8.72 -3.10 8.42
CA GLU A 113 -8.09 -2.28 9.43
C GLU A 113 -7.22 -1.21 8.75
N PHE A 114 -7.56 0.06 8.96
CA PHE A 114 -6.79 1.18 8.42
C PHE A 114 -5.71 1.61 9.42
N LEU A 115 -4.45 1.64 8.97
CA LEU A 115 -3.26 1.76 9.82
C LEU A 115 -2.32 2.87 9.30
N PRO A 116 -2.30 4.07 9.90
CA PRO A 116 -1.45 5.16 9.42
C PRO A 116 -0.01 5.09 9.95
N ILE A 117 0.98 5.22 9.06
CA ILE A 117 2.38 5.48 9.41
C ILE A 117 2.70 6.93 9.04
N VAL A 118 2.89 7.76 10.07
CA VAL A 118 3.29 9.16 9.91
C VAL A 118 4.76 9.23 9.48
N CYS A 119 5.00 9.85 8.33
CA CYS A 119 6.30 10.04 7.70
C CYS A 119 6.71 11.51 7.78
N ASP A 120 8.01 11.75 7.73
CA ASP A 120 8.57 13.10 7.64
C ASP A 120 8.41 13.67 6.23
N ILE A 121 8.48 14.99 6.12
CA ILE A 121 8.47 15.71 4.85
C ILE A 121 9.89 16.12 4.51
N LYS A 122 10.42 15.65 3.38
CA LYS A 122 11.80 15.92 3.00
C LYS A 122 11.99 17.29 2.36
N ASN A 123 11.02 17.75 1.57
CA ASN A 123 11.03 19.05 0.91
C ASN A 123 9.68 19.73 1.13
N LYS A 124 9.63 20.82 1.90
CA LYS A 124 8.45 21.69 1.95
C LYS A 124 8.42 22.54 0.68
N ILE A 125 7.38 22.36 -0.13
CA ILE A 125 7.17 23.14 -1.36
C ILE A 125 5.88 23.95 -1.17
N GLY A 126 5.99 25.28 -1.19
CA GLY A 126 4.85 26.23 -1.14
C GLY A 126 4.30 26.53 0.27
N ASP A 127 3.41 27.53 0.33
CA ASP A 127 2.90 28.10 1.58
C ASP A 127 1.60 27.44 2.10
N SER A 128 0.91 26.62 1.28
CA SER A 128 -0.34 25.94 1.67
C SER A 128 -0.48 24.55 1.02
N ALA A 129 -1.04 23.59 1.76
CA ALA A 129 -1.23 22.18 1.35
C ALA A 129 0.05 21.48 0.83
N PHE A 130 1.22 21.79 1.42
CA PHE A 130 2.52 21.27 0.99
C PHE A 130 2.59 19.74 0.92
N TRP A 131 1.84 19.01 1.76
CA TRP A 131 1.78 17.53 1.71
C TRP A 131 1.35 16.98 0.34
N VAL A 132 0.63 17.78 -0.45
CA VAL A 132 0.15 17.37 -1.75
C VAL A 132 1.31 17.15 -2.73
N GLU A 133 2.32 18.02 -2.68
CA GLU A 133 3.49 18.05 -3.58
C GLU A 133 4.76 17.51 -2.92
N SER A 134 4.80 17.48 -1.59
CA SER A 134 5.98 17.09 -0.83
C SER A 134 6.27 15.59 -0.90
N ASP A 135 7.53 15.26 -1.10
CA ASP A 135 8.03 13.90 -0.89
C ASP A 135 8.10 13.57 0.60
N LEU A 136 7.78 12.32 0.89
CA LEU A 136 7.88 11.76 2.23
C LEU A 136 9.25 11.14 2.46
N TYR A 137 9.61 11.01 3.73
CA TYR A 137 10.74 10.23 4.20
C TYR A 137 10.27 9.33 5.34
N LEU A 138 10.62 8.04 5.29
CA LEU A 138 10.25 7.07 6.30
C LEU A 138 11.51 6.50 6.95
N ASP A 139 11.67 6.72 8.25
CA ASP A 139 12.73 6.07 9.00
C ASP A 139 12.56 4.54 9.03
N LYS A 140 13.66 3.80 8.87
CA LYS A 140 13.64 2.33 8.72
C LYS A 140 13.28 1.62 10.01
N ASP A 141 13.86 2.07 11.12
CA ASP A 141 13.64 1.45 12.42
C ASP A 141 12.22 1.75 12.87
N TYR A 142 11.71 2.94 12.54
CA TYR A 142 10.31 3.30 12.75
C TYR A 142 9.35 2.45 11.90
N LEU A 143 9.65 2.19 10.62
CA LEU A 143 8.88 1.26 9.79
C LEU A 143 8.81 -0.13 10.45
N ILE A 144 9.95 -0.69 10.85
CA ILE A 144 10.01 -2.03 11.45
C ILE A 144 9.21 -2.07 12.77
N LYS A 145 9.37 -1.04 13.61
CA LYS A 145 8.60 -0.89 14.84
C LYS A 145 7.09 -0.89 14.56
N LYS A 146 6.65 -0.11 13.56
CA LYS A 146 5.22 -0.02 13.18
C LYS A 146 4.67 -1.32 12.62
N LEU A 147 5.42 -2.00 11.76
CA LEU A 147 5.02 -3.32 11.24
C LEU A 147 4.80 -4.33 12.37
N LYS A 148 5.69 -4.33 13.38
CA LYS A 148 5.53 -5.16 14.58
C LYS A 148 4.31 -4.77 15.41
N GLU A 149 4.08 -3.46 15.64
CA GLU A 149 2.87 -2.97 16.33
C GLU A 149 1.58 -3.37 15.60
N TYR A 150 1.64 -3.52 14.27
CA TYR A 150 0.54 -3.95 13.41
C TYR A 150 0.49 -5.47 13.20
N GLU A 151 1.26 -6.24 13.97
CA GLU A 151 1.27 -7.71 13.92
C GLU A 151 1.65 -8.24 12.51
N ILE A 152 2.53 -7.51 11.82
CA ILE A 152 3.09 -7.92 10.53
C ILE A 152 4.47 -8.48 10.80
N GLU A 153 4.52 -9.79 10.99
CA GLU A 153 5.76 -10.49 11.31
C GLU A 153 6.68 -10.62 10.10
N PRO A 154 8.01 -10.56 10.30
CA PRO A 154 8.98 -10.87 9.25
C PRO A 154 8.89 -12.34 8.84
N ILE A 155 9.50 -12.69 7.70
CA ILE A 155 9.69 -14.08 7.30
C ILE A 155 10.70 -14.75 8.22
N ASN A 156 10.36 -15.94 8.70
CA ASN A 156 11.24 -16.80 9.49
C ASN A 156 12.45 -17.27 8.67
#